data_AF-A0A1F6HR96-F1
#
_entry.id   AF-A0A1F6HR96-F1
#
_cell.length_a   1.000
_cell.length_b   1.000
_cell.length_c   1.000
_cell.angle_alpha   90.00
_cell.angle_beta   90.00
_cell.angle_gamma   90.00
#
_symmetry.space_group_name_H-M   'P 1'
#
loop_
_entity.id
_entity.type
_entity.pdbx_description
1 polymer ?
#
loop_
_entity_poly.entity_id
_entity_poly.type
_entity_poly.pdbx_seq_one_letter_code
_entity_poly.pdbx_strand_id
1 'polypeptide(L)'
;MVMFEQEKTAFFDMMNQQERVAPPKPARGLSPEERRAHLKTQRAEQRERTRNRNSFLREANALLEEYPEVLPPRDLNSDTIETTTLPLYFLGGGNVAVRIVKTVVESDEEPNALFHAKITETKIESYNLTKKQFGTIFSVRESVSRHRVTAQDPWRAGFKDTELSDKFGQPASNDYVATAAKAVNYMRTQFASQWPRS
;
A
#
# COMPACT_ATOMS: atom_id res chain seq x y z
N MET A 1 19.71 15.78 11.99
CA MET A 1 19.66 15.88 10.51
C MET A 1 19.86 14.54 9.77
N VAL A 2 20.42 13.50 10.40
CA VAL A 2 20.64 12.16 9.79
C VAL A 2 19.34 11.44 9.38
N MET A 3 18.24 11.62 10.13
CA MET A 3 16.94 10.99 9.82
C MET A 3 16.35 11.46 8.48
N PHE A 4 16.43 12.76 8.20
CA PHE A 4 15.88 13.35 6.96
C PHE A 4 16.64 12.88 5.71
N GLU A 5 17.97 12.78 5.78
CA GLU A 5 18.76 12.25 4.65
C GLU A 5 18.44 10.78 4.38
N GLN A 6 18.23 9.96 5.43
CA GLN A 6 17.80 8.56 5.26
C GLN A 6 16.41 8.43 4.61
N GLU A 7 15.46 9.29 4.99
CA GLU A 7 14.11 9.32 4.42
C GLU A 7 14.12 9.79 2.96
N LYS A 8 14.93 10.81 2.67
CA LYS A 8 15.18 11.30 1.32
C LYS A 8 15.81 10.23 0.42
N THR A 9 16.85 9.54 0.89
CA THR A 9 17.48 8.44 0.15
C THR A 9 16.47 7.32 -0.10
N ALA A 10 15.74 6.87 0.92
CA ALA A 10 14.72 5.83 0.77
C ALA A 10 13.65 6.19 -0.26
N PHE A 11 13.22 7.45 -0.30
CA PHE A 11 12.28 7.94 -1.31
C PHE A 11 12.85 7.86 -2.73
N PHE A 12 14.08 8.36 -2.95
CA PHE A 12 14.72 8.29 -4.27
C PHE A 12 15.05 6.86 -4.70
N ASP A 13 15.40 5.98 -3.77
CA ASP A 13 15.58 4.56 -4.03
C ASP A 13 14.27 3.97 -4.55
N MET A 14 13.15 4.18 -3.85
CA MET A 14 11.85 3.67 -4.31
C MET A 14 11.46 4.15 -5.72
N MET A 15 11.76 5.41 -6.05
CA MET A 15 11.52 5.95 -7.38
C MET A 15 12.46 5.34 -8.45
N ASN A 16 13.76 5.37 -8.19
CA ASN A 16 14.78 5.16 -9.23
C ASN A 16 15.32 3.73 -9.26
N GLN A 17 15.51 3.09 -8.11
CA GLN A 17 16.22 1.83 -7.99
C GLN A 17 15.33 0.74 -7.42
N GLN A 18 15.10 -0.30 -8.20
CA GLN A 18 14.81 -1.59 -7.61
C GLN A 18 15.52 -2.62 -8.47
N GLU A 19 16.57 -3.23 -7.92
CA GLU A 19 17.14 -4.42 -8.53
C GLU A 19 16.04 -5.48 -8.60
N ARG A 20 15.89 -6.08 -9.79
CA ARG A 20 15.01 -7.23 -9.98
C ARG A 20 15.58 -8.39 -9.18
N VAL A 21 15.12 -8.57 -7.95
CA VAL A 21 15.42 -9.79 -7.20
C VAL A 21 14.49 -10.87 -7.73
N ALA A 22 15.05 -11.84 -8.45
CA ALA A 22 14.29 -13.01 -8.86
C ALA A 22 13.71 -13.71 -7.61
N PRO A 23 12.48 -14.24 -7.68
CA PRO A 23 11.92 -14.97 -6.55
C PRO A 23 12.88 -16.09 -6.14
N PRO A 24 13.11 -16.29 -4.83
CA PRO A 24 14.04 -17.30 -4.36
C PRO A 24 13.63 -18.68 -4.91
N LYS A 25 14.57 -19.41 -5.51
CA LYS A 25 14.31 -20.75 -6.01
C LYS A 25 13.85 -21.64 -4.85
N PRO A 26 12.85 -22.52 -5.05
CA PRO A 26 12.42 -23.43 -4.00
C PRO A 26 13.59 -24.31 -3.57
N ALA A 27 13.90 -24.29 -2.28
CA ALA A 27 15.00 -25.05 -1.70
C ALA A 27 14.66 -26.55 -1.72
N ARG A 28 15.07 -27.25 -2.80
CA ARG A 28 14.95 -28.70 -2.91
C ARG A 28 16.13 -29.36 -2.20
N GLY A 29 15.86 -30.42 -1.44
CA GLY A 29 16.91 -31.24 -0.82
C GLY A 29 17.43 -30.81 0.56
N LEU A 30 16.79 -29.83 1.22
CA LEU A 30 17.19 -29.42 2.58
C LEU A 30 17.09 -30.58 3.58
N SER A 31 18.11 -30.74 4.41
CA SER A 31 18.12 -31.61 5.59
C SER A 31 17.08 -31.16 6.62
N PRO A 32 16.68 -32.01 7.58
CA PRO A 32 15.71 -31.63 8.62
C PRO A 32 16.10 -30.39 9.44
N GLU A 33 17.39 -30.18 9.70
CA GLU A 33 17.90 -29.02 10.42
C GLU A 33 17.86 -27.74 9.57
N GLU A 34 18.25 -27.85 8.30
CA GLU A 34 18.17 -26.73 7.35
C GLU A 34 16.72 -26.33 7.06
N ARG A 35 15.78 -27.28 7.03
CA ARG A 35 14.34 -26.97 6.93
C ARG A 35 13.85 -26.17 8.14
N ARG A 36 14.27 -26.54 9.35
CA ARG A 36 13.89 -25.81 10.58
C ARG A 36 14.47 -24.40 10.58
N ALA A 37 15.75 -24.24 10.19
CA ALA A 37 16.38 -22.93 10.05
C ALA A 37 15.66 -22.07 9.00
N HIS A 38 15.36 -22.64 7.83
CA HIS A 38 14.63 -21.96 6.76
C HIS A 38 13.23 -21.51 7.19
N LEU A 39 12.45 -22.38 7.85
CA LEU A 39 11.13 -22.00 8.39
C LEU A 39 11.23 -20.90 9.44
N LYS A 40 12.28 -20.89 10.27
CA LYS A 40 12.52 -19.83 11.25
C LYS A 40 12.77 -18.48 10.56
N THR A 41 13.61 -18.47 9.52
CA THR A 41 13.89 -17.27 8.72
C THR A 41 12.63 -16.77 8.02
N GLN A 42 11.87 -17.64 7.35
CA GLN A 42 10.62 -17.27 6.67
C GLN A 42 9.59 -16.64 7.64
N ARG A 43 9.45 -17.20 8.84
CA ARG A 43 8.57 -16.63 9.87
C ARG A 43 9.05 -15.27 10.37
N ALA A 44 10.36 -15.07 10.50
CA ALA A 44 10.94 -13.79 10.89
C ALA A 44 10.68 -12.73 9.81
N GLU A 45 10.98 -13.06 8.56
CA GLU A 45 10.72 -12.23 7.38
C GLU A 45 9.24 -11.84 7.26
N GLN A 46 8.32 -12.79 7.47
CA GLN A 46 6.87 -12.52 7.42
C GLN A 46 6.43 -11.54 8.52
N ARG A 47 6.97 -11.69 9.74
CA ARG A 47 6.68 -10.77 10.85
C ARG A 47 7.20 -9.36 10.57
N GLU A 48 8.42 -9.27 10.07
CA GLU A 48 9.03 -8.00 9.68
C GLU A 48 8.25 -7.32 8.56
N ARG A 49 7.90 -8.07 7.51
CA ARG A 49 7.06 -7.60 6.41
C ARG A 49 5.71 -7.06 6.90
N THR A 50 5.07 -7.76 7.84
CA THR A 50 3.80 -7.33 8.45
C THR A 50 3.98 -6.04 9.25
N ARG A 51 5.07 -5.92 10.02
CA ARG A 51 5.41 -4.72 10.78
C ARG A 51 5.64 -3.52 9.86
N ASN A 52 6.40 -3.71 8.78
CA ASN A 52 6.73 -2.65 7.82
C ASN A 52 5.50 -2.20 7.03
N ARG A 53 4.64 -3.14 6.59
CA ARG A 53 3.32 -2.82 6.03
C ARG A 53 2.51 -1.94 6.98
N ASN A 54 2.36 -2.36 8.25
CA ASN A 54 1.58 -1.60 9.22
C ASN A 54 2.16 -0.21 9.44
N SER A 55 3.48 -0.08 9.46
CA SER A 55 4.15 1.22 9.56
C SER A 55 3.79 2.09 8.36
N PHE A 56 3.88 1.57 7.14
CA PHE A 56 3.50 2.31 5.93
C PHE A 56 2.04 2.77 5.99
N LEU A 57 1.09 1.87 6.25
CA LEU A 57 -0.34 2.20 6.32
C LEU A 57 -0.62 3.26 7.39
N ARG A 58 0.02 3.15 8.56
CA ARG A 58 -0.14 4.13 9.63
C ARG A 58 0.34 5.52 9.20
N GLU A 59 1.55 5.63 8.65
CA GLU A 59 2.09 6.93 8.23
C GLU A 59 1.29 7.52 7.06
N ALA A 60 0.88 6.69 6.11
CA ALA A 60 0.06 7.07 4.97
C ALA A 60 -1.30 7.61 5.40
N ASN A 61 -2.01 6.88 6.28
CA ASN A 61 -3.30 7.32 6.79
C ASN A 61 -3.17 8.59 7.62
N ALA A 62 -2.16 8.69 8.49
CA ALA A 62 -1.92 9.91 9.25
C ALA A 62 -1.65 11.13 8.34
N LEU A 63 -0.88 10.95 7.25
CA LEU A 63 -0.68 12.03 6.27
C LEU A 63 -1.99 12.42 5.55
N LEU A 64 -2.85 11.45 5.20
CA LEU A 64 -4.15 11.73 4.59
C LEU A 64 -5.15 12.35 5.58
N GLU A 65 -5.10 11.97 6.86
CA GLU A 65 -5.91 12.54 7.94
C GLU A 65 -5.48 13.96 8.29
N GLU A 66 -4.18 14.25 8.21
CA GLU A 66 -3.67 15.61 8.35
C GLU A 66 -4.35 16.51 7.30
N TYR A 67 -4.37 16.10 6.02
CA TYR A 67 -4.92 16.88 4.90
C TYR A 67 -6.22 16.23 4.34
N PRO A 68 -7.34 16.32 5.09
CA PRO A 68 -8.53 15.55 4.79
C PRO A 68 -9.36 16.22 3.69
N GLU A 69 -9.24 15.71 2.47
CA GLU A 69 -10.23 15.94 1.42
C GLU A 69 -10.60 14.59 0.81
N VAL A 70 -11.89 14.25 0.86
CA VAL A 70 -12.42 12.98 0.34
C VAL A 70 -13.33 13.30 -0.83
N LEU A 71 -13.11 12.63 -1.97
CA LEU A 71 -14.00 12.77 -3.12
C LEU A 71 -15.32 12.05 -2.83
N PRO A 72 -16.46 12.60 -3.29
CA PRO A 72 -17.74 11.94 -3.13
C PRO A 72 -17.70 10.54 -3.75
N PRO A 73 -18.45 9.57 -3.18
CA PRO A 73 -18.50 8.22 -3.72
C PRO A 73 -18.95 8.25 -5.17
N ARG A 74 -18.24 7.50 -6.01
CA ARG A 74 -18.60 7.24 -7.39
C ARG A 74 -19.14 5.84 -7.48
N ASP A 75 -20.35 5.72 -8.00
CA ASP A 75 -20.91 4.44 -8.39
C ASP A 75 -20.30 4.05 -9.75
N LEU A 76 -19.45 3.02 -9.76
CA LEU A 76 -18.85 2.50 -10.98
C LEU A 76 -19.79 1.52 -11.70
N ASN A 77 -20.66 0.84 -10.94
CA ASN A 77 -21.68 -0.14 -11.30
C ASN A 77 -22.60 -0.32 -10.08
N SER A 78 -23.90 -0.55 -10.25
CA SER A 78 -24.91 -0.66 -9.17
C SER A 78 -24.49 -1.50 -7.95
N ASP A 79 -23.58 -2.45 -8.15
CA ASP A 79 -23.13 -3.40 -7.13
C ASP A 79 -21.89 -2.92 -6.35
N THR A 80 -21.28 -1.77 -6.69
CA THR A 80 -20.01 -1.30 -6.13
C THR A 80 -19.92 0.21 -5.97
N ILE A 81 -19.50 0.64 -4.78
CA ILE A 81 -19.24 2.03 -4.42
C ILE A 81 -17.73 2.24 -4.34
N GLU A 82 -17.19 3.20 -5.10
CA GLU A 82 -15.80 3.64 -4.99
C GLU A 82 -15.73 5.00 -4.28
N THR A 83 -14.90 5.10 -3.23
CA THR A 83 -14.55 6.37 -2.59
C THR A 83 -13.03 6.56 -2.64
N THR A 84 -12.56 7.74 -3.02
CA THR A 84 -11.13 8.03 -3.15
C THR A 84 -10.76 9.31 -2.40
N THR A 85 -9.64 9.31 -1.67
CA THR A 85 -9.09 10.53 -1.06
C THR A 85 -8.50 11.45 -2.14
N LEU A 86 -8.63 12.76 -1.99
CA LEU A 86 -7.95 13.72 -2.85
C LEU A 86 -6.44 13.43 -2.81
N PRO A 87 -5.78 13.26 -3.97
CA PRO A 87 -4.37 12.94 -3.97
C PRO A 87 -3.55 14.09 -3.39
N LEU A 88 -2.77 13.80 -2.35
CA LEU A 88 -1.79 14.75 -1.83
C LEU A 88 -0.59 14.72 -2.76
N TYR A 89 -0.26 15.85 -3.37
CA TYR A 89 0.78 15.98 -4.38
C TYR A 89 1.94 16.89 -3.95
N PHE A 90 3.19 16.48 -4.19
CA PHE A 90 4.35 17.38 -4.08
C PHE A 90 5.41 17.08 -5.15
N LEU A 91 6.34 18.02 -5.35
CA LEU A 91 7.51 17.81 -6.21
C LEU A 91 8.56 16.96 -5.48
N GLY A 92 8.74 15.71 -5.93
CA GLY A 92 9.68 14.74 -5.35
C GLY A 92 11.16 15.07 -5.57
N GLY A 93 11.47 16.15 -6.28
CA GLY A 93 12.80 16.52 -6.75
C GLY A 93 12.89 16.50 -8.28
N GLY A 94 13.49 17.53 -8.86
CA GLY A 94 13.48 17.74 -10.32
C GLY A 94 12.06 17.95 -10.86
N ASN A 95 11.76 17.32 -11.99
CA ASN A 95 10.50 17.40 -12.71
C ASN A 95 9.51 16.27 -12.36
N VAL A 96 9.77 15.51 -11.28
CA VAL A 96 8.94 14.36 -10.91
C VAL A 96 7.96 14.75 -9.81
N ALA A 97 6.73 14.34 -10.06
CA ALA A 97 5.54 14.75 -9.38
C ALA A 97 5.04 13.53 -8.60
N VAL A 98 4.98 13.54 -7.26
CA VAL A 98 4.58 12.35 -6.47
C VAL A 98 3.32 12.60 -5.66
N ARG A 99 2.45 11.59 -5.61
CA ARG A 99 1.22 11.63 -4.81
C ARG A 99 0.99 10.39 -3.96
N ILE A 100 0.25 10.56 -2.87
CA ILE A 100 -0.34 9.46 -2.12
C ILE A 100 -1.85 9.47 -2.31
N VAL A 101 -2.43 8.30 -2.55
CA VAL A 101 -3.87 8.13 -2.77
C VAL A 101 -4.36 6.90 -2.02
N LYS A 102 -5.56 7.00 -1.45
CA LYS A 102 -6.29 5.89 -0.87
C LYS A 102 -7.63 5.76 -1.57
N THR A 103 -7.89 4.58 -2.09
CA THR A 103 -9.14 4.22 -2.76
C THR A 103 -9.79 3.08 -1.97
N VAL A 104 -11.09 3.19 -1.75
CA VAL A 104 -11.92 2.20 -1.09
C VAL A 104 -13.01 1.80 -2.07
N VAL A 105 -13.03 0.53 -2.44
CA VAL A 105 -14.09 -0.08 -3.25
C VAL A 105 -14.86 -1.04 -2.35
N GLU A 106 -16.14 -0.77 -2.16
CA GLU A 106 -17.04 -1.59 -1.35
C GLU A 106 -18.17 -2.11 -2.24
N SER A 107 -18.46 -3.40 -2.17
CA SER A 107 -19.68 -3.92 -2.77
C SER A 107 -20.90 -3.40 -2.01
N ASP A 108 -21.97 -3.04 -2.69
CA ASP A 108 -23.18 -2.54 -2.05
C ASP A 108 -23.75 -3.58 -1.05
N GLU A 109 -24.28 -3.09 0.06
CA GLU A 109 -24.93 -3.90 1.10
C GLU A 109 -26.45 -3.88 0.91
N GLU A 110 -26.90 -4.29 -0.28
CA GLU A 110 -28.34 -4.43 -0.53
C GLU A 110 -28.99 -5.36 0.51
N PRO A 111 -30.28 -5.16 0.86
CA PRO A 111 -30.96 -5.93 1.90
C PRO A 111 -30.83 -7.45 1.77
N ASN A 112 -30.75 -7.95 0.53
CA ASN A 112 -30.66 -9.37 0.19
C ASN A 112 -29.25 -9.84 -0.16
N ALA A 113 -28.23 -8.99 -0.03
CA ALA A 113 -26.84 -9.36 -0.36
C ALA A 113 -26.37 -10.51 0.53
N LEU A 114 -25.81 -11.56 -0.09
CA LEU A 114 -25.24 -12.72 0.61
C LEU A 114 -23.72 -12.64 0.74
N PHE A 115 -23.12 -11.70 0.03
CA PHE A 115 -21.69 -11.47 -0.01
C PHE A 115 -21.43 -9.97 0.03
N HIS A 116 -20.44 -9.56 0.82
CA HIS A 116 -19.94 -8.20 0.83
C HIS A 116 -18.41 -8.23 0.86
N ALA A 117 -17.78 -7.41 0.03
CA ALA A 117 -16.34 -7.23 -0.03
C ALA A 117 -15.98 -5.76 0.07
N LYS A 118 -14.93 -5.49 0.82
CA LYS A 118 -14.27 -4.20 0.94
C LYS A 118 -12.82 -4.36 0.51
N ILE A 119 -12.43 -3.59 -0.49
CA ILE A 119 -11.07 -3.49 -1.00
C ILE A 119 -10.57 -2.10 -0.69
N THR A 120 -9.54 -2.00 0.15
CA THR A 120 -8.86 -0.74 0.44
C THR A 120 -7.48 -0.78 -0.18
N GLU A 121 -7.20 0.18 -1.05
CA GLU A 121 -5.93 0.29 -1.74
C GLU A 121 -5.27 1.63 -1.40
N THR A 122 -4.04 1.59 -0.93
CA THR A 122 -3.24 2.79 -0.61
C THR A 122 -1.97 2.76 -1.44
N LYS A 123 -1.71 3.81 -2.23
CA LYS A 123 -0.60 3.86 -3.19
C LYS A 123 0.22 5.13 -3.04
N ILE A 124 1.52 4.98 -3.29
CA ILE A 124 2.40 6.07 -3.70
C ILE A 124 2.51 6.01 -5.22
N GLU A 125 2.30 7.12 -5.91
CA GLU A 125 2.39 7.21 -7.36
C GLU A 125 3.31 8.35 -7.80
N SER A 126 4.05 8.14 -8.89
CA SER A 126 4.84 9.18 -9.55
C SER A 126 4.23 9.54 -10.90
N TYR A 127 4.25 10.81 -11.25
CA TYR A 127 3.81 11.32 -12.52
C TYR A 127 5.02 11.46 -13.45
N ASN A 128 4.93 10.79 -14.58
CA ASN A 128 5.88 10.92 -15.66
C ASN A 128 5.46 12.08 -16.58
N LEU A 129 6.22 13.18 -16.60
CA LEU A 129 5.91 14.35 -17.44
C LEU A 129 5.88 14.01 -18.94
N THR A 130 6.74 13.12 -19.40
CA THR A 130 6.83 12.74 -20.82
C THR A 130 5.62 11.95 -21.28
N LYS A 131 5.19 10.97 -20.47
CA LYS A 131 4.04 10.11 -20.77
C LYS A 131 2.71 10.71 -20.33
N LYS A 132 2.75 11.80 -19.55
CA LYS A 132 1.59 12.43 -18.91
C LYS A 132 0.72 11.44 -18.13
N GLN A 133 1.36 10.47 -17.46
CA GLN A 133 0.68 9.38 -16.76
C GLN A 133 1.29 9.16 -15.37
N PHE A 134 0.43 8.79 -14.42
CA PHE A 134 0.86 8.29 -13.13
C PHE A 134 1.27 6.82 -13.22
N GLY A 135 2.35 6.46 -12.55
CA GLY A 135 2.80 5.10 -12.33
C GLY A 135 2.93 4.83 -10.84
N THR A 136 2.40 3.68 -10.40
CA THR A 136 2.56 3.20 -9.03
C THR A 136 4.04 3.05 -8.70
N ILE A 137 4.45 3.53 -7.52
CA ILE A 137 5.76 3.26 -6.92
C ILE A 137 5.61 2.08 -5.95
N PHE A 138 4.62 2.17 -5.06
CA PHE A 138 4.33 1.14 -4.08
C PHE A 138 2.83 1.15 -3.78
N SER A 139 2.26 -0.03 -3.55
CA SER A 139 0.86 -0.16 -3.19
C SER A 139 0.64 -1.25 -2.15
N VAL A 140 -0.33 -1.00 -1.28
CA VAL A 140 -0.89 -1.98 -0.36
C VAL A 140 -2.36 -2.11 -0.66
N ARG A 141 -2.80 -3.31 -1.03
CA ARG A 141 -4.20 -3.64 -1.28
C ARG A 141 -4.68 -4.63 -0.23
N GLU A 142 -5.58 -4.18 0.63
CA GLU A 142 -6.23 -5.00 1.64
C GLU A 142 -7.64 -5.38 1.17
N SER A 143 -7.89 -6.67 1.05
CA SER A 143 -9.18 -7.20 0.61
C SER A 143 -9.80 -7.99 1.76
N VAL A 144 -10.97 -7.56 2.22
CA VAL A 144 -11.72 -8.22 3.29
C VAL A 144 -13.11 -8.53 2.77
N SER A 145 -13.55 -9.78 2.93
CA SER A 145 -14.92 -10.17 2.61
C SER A 145 -15.65 -10.75 3.81
N ARG A 146 -16.96 -10.74 3.68
CA ARG A 146 -17.90 -11.41 4.59
C ARG A 146 -19.04 -12.01 3.78
N HIS A 147 -19.62 -13.07 4.31
CA HIS A 147 -20.69 -13.81 3.65
C HIS A 147 -21.74 -14.26 4.67
N ARG A 148 -22.95 -14.53 4.20
CA ARG A 148 -24.05 -15.12 4.97
C ARG A 148 -24.86 -16.05 4.07
N VAL A 149 -25.58 -17.01 4.65
CA VAL A 149 -26.31 -18.02 3.87
C VAL A 149 -27.66 -17.47 3.41
N THR A 150 -28.35 -16.76 4.31
CA THR A 150 -29.61 -16.07 4.05
C THR A 150 -29.53 -14.61 4.49
N ALA A 151 -30.47 -13.77 4.03
CA ALA A 151 -30.52 -12.35 4.40
C ALA A 151 -30.79 -12.12 5.90
N GLN A 152 -31.27 -13.13 6.63
CA GLN A 152 -31.53 -13.08 8.07
C GLN A 152 -30.35 -13.56 8.91
N ASP A 153 -29.38 -14.25 8.29
CA ASP A 153 -28.21 -14.75 8.99
C ASP A 153 -27.22 -13.62 9.33
N PRO A 154 -26.51 -13.72 10.46
CA PRO A 154 -25.41 -12.82 10.75
C PRO A 154 -24.27 -12.99 9.73
N TRP A 155 -23.62 -11.88 9.39
CA TRP A 155 -22.42 -11.91 8.56
C TRP A 155 -21.31 -12.74 9.21
N ARG A 156 -20.68 -13.60 8.42
CA ARG A 156 -19.51 -14.40 8.80
C ARG A 156 -18.28 -13.89 8.07
N ALA A 157 -17.14 -13.90 8.75
CA ALA A 157 -15.88 -13.54 8.15
C ALA A 157 -15.57 -14.45 6.94
N GLY A 158 -15.26 -13.85 5.80
CA GLY A 158 -14.83 -14.54 4.60
C GLY A 158 -13.31 -14.58 4.48
N PHE A 159 -12.81 -14.31 3.28
CA PHE A 159 -11.38 -14.19 3.03
C PHE A 159 -10.84 -12.84 3.52
N LYS A 160 -9.58 -12.85 3.95
CA LYS A 160 -8.76 -11.67 4.19
C LYS A 160 -7.44 -11.86 3.49
N ASP A 161 -7.14 -10.95 2.56
CA ASP A 161 -5.89 -10.97 1.80
C ASP A 161 -5.21 -9.60 1.81
N THR A 162 -3.90 -9.59 1.64
CA THR A 162 -3.09 -8.38 1.58
C THR A 162 -1.99 -8.51 0.55
N GLU A 163 -2.10 -7.73 -0.51
CA GLU A 163 -1.09 -7.65 -1.56
C GLU A 163 -0.20 -6.42 -1.31
N LEU A 164 1.12 -6.64 -1.36
CA LEU A 164 2.11 -5.56 -1.34
C LEU A 164 2.82 -5.58 -2.68
N SER A 165 2.59 -4.57 -3.50
CA SER A 165 3.09 -4.55 -4.88
C SER A 165 4.07 -3.41 -5.10
N ASP A 166 5.13 -3.69 -5.86
CA ASP A 166 6.14 -2.74 -6.26
C ASP A 166 5.72 -1.91 -7.50
N LYS A 167 6.65 -1.09 -8.01
CA LYS A 167 6.41 -0.21 -9.16
C LYS A 167 6.16 -0.92 -10.48
N PHE A 168 6.39 -2.23 -10.54
CA PHE A 168 6.13 -3.08 -11.71
C PHE A 168 4.86 -3.94 -11.53
N GLY A 169 4.14 -3.78 -10.41
CA GLY A 169 2.97 -4.58 -10.08
C GLY A 169 3.32 -6.01 -9.62
N GLN A 170 4.58 -6.26 -9.25
CA GLN A 170 5.02 -7.55 -8.73
C GLN A 170 5.03 -7.54 -7.20
N PRO A 171 5.00 -8.72 -6.53
CA PRO A 171 5.13 -8.78 -5.08
C PRO A 171 6.41 -8.08 -4.59
N ALA A 172 6.26 -7.05 -3.76
CA ALA A 172 7.38 -6.26 -3.27
C ALA A 172 8.33 -7.11 -2.41
N SER A 173 9.64 -6.90 -2.55
CA SER A 173 10.64 -7.51 -1.66
C SER A 173 10.56 -6.91 -0.25
N ASN A 174 11.06 -7.63 0.77
CA ASN A 174 10.97 -7.15 2.16
C ASN A 174 11.71 -5.84 2.37
N ASP A 175 12.88 -5.67 1.75
CA ASP A 175 13.66 -4.43 1.81
C ASP A 175 12.87 -3.26 1.21
N TYR A 176 12.15 -3.49 0.11
CA TYR A 176 11.30 -2.48 -0.53
C TYR A 176 10.09 -2.10 0.34
N VAL A 177 9.53 -3.06 1.06
CA VAL A 177 8.47 -2.77 2.04
C VAL A 177 9.01 -1.98 3.23
N ALA A 178 10.26 -2.22 3.64
CA ALA A 178 10.91 -1.51 4.74
C ALA A 178 11.19 -0.02 4.43
N THR A 179 11.42 0.33 3.16
CA THR A 179 11.66 1.71 2.73
C THR A 179 10.36 2.53 2.61
N ALA A 180 9.22 1.89 2.37
CA ALA A 180 7.94 2.56 2.11
C ALA A 180 7.51 3.56 3.20
N ALA A 181 7.60 3.20 4.48
CA ALA A 181 7.23 4.10 5.57
C ALA A 181 8.14 5.33 5.64
N LYS A 182 9.44 5.16 5.39
CA LYS A 182 10.41 6.27 5.37
C LYS A 182 10.14 7.21 4.20
N ALA A 183 9.76 6.68 3.05
CA ALA A 183 9.36 7.49 1.90
C ALA A 183 8.15 8.37 2.24
N VAL A 184 7.11 7.82 2.91
CA VAL A 184 5.95 8.62 3.34
C VAL A 184 6.34 9.73 4.33
N ASN A 185 7.25 9.48 5.26
CA ASN A 185 7.74 10.53 6.17
C ASN A 185 8.47 11.67 5.44
N TYR A 186 9.26 11.33 4.42
CA TYR A 186 9.86 12.33 3.54
C TYR A 186 8.76 13.16 2.86
N MET A 187 7.74 12.51 2.29
CA MET A 187 6.59 13.20 1.69
C MET A 187 5.94 14.15 2.70
N ARG A 188 5.59 13.66 3.91
CA ARG A 188 5.00 14.49 4.98
C ARG A 188 5.82 15.74 5.25
N THR A 189 7.15 15.61 5.33
CA THR A 189 8.06 16.74 5.54
C THR A 189 8.03 17.74 4.39
N GLN A 190 7.97 17.26 3.13
CA GLN A 190 7.84 18.12 1.95
C GLN A 190 6.46 18.78 1.83
N PHE A 191 5.39 18.10 2.26
CA PHE A 191 4.05 18.71 2.36
C PHE A 191 4.04 19.83 3.39
N ALA A 192 4.57 19.58 4.59
CA ALA A 192 4.60 20.58 5.66
C ALA A 192 5.42 21.83 5.29
N SER A 193 6.44 21.71 4.42
CA SER A 193 7.20 22.87 3.94
C SER A 193 6.48 23.67 2.87
N GLN A 194 5.66 23.03 2.04
CA GLN A 194 4.87 23.66 0.97
C GLN A 194 3.55 24.26 1.48
N TRP A 195 2.94 23.60 2.47
CA TRP A 195 1.71 24.01 3.12
C TRP A 195 1.89 24.04 4.64
N PRO A 196 2.71 24.98 5.17
CA PRO A 196 2.89 25.12 6.60
C PRO A 196 1.55 25.45 7.24
N ARG A 197 1.17 24.68 8.26
CA ARG A 197 0.02 24.99 9.10
C ARG A 197 0.41 26.09 10.06
N SER A 198 -0.40 27.14 10.10
CA SER A 198 -0.36 28.20 11.11
C SER A 198 -0.70 27.66 12.49
#